data_AF-A0A6L7NNY2-F1
#
_entry.id   AF-A0A6L7NNY2-F1
#
_cell.length_a   1.000
_cell.length_b   1.000
_cell.length_c   1.000
_cell.angle_alpha   90.00
_cell.angle_beta   90.00
_cell.angle_gamma   90.00
#
_symmetry.space_group_name_H-M   'P 1'
#
loop_
_entity.id
_entity.type
_entity.pdbx_description
1 polymer ?
#
loop_
_entity_poly.entity_id
_entity_poly.type
_entity_poly.pdbx_seq_one_letter_code
_entity_poly.pdbx_strand_id
1 'polypeptide(L)'
;MVMTETVSNAWDVDRRVAEVLAAPYARVLRRDEDGVSAEVLEFPGCYSAGPDGPSAWEGLEEAMALWVESQLEQGQDIPPPLAAGRYQGRISLRVLPSVHARAALIAAAEGVSLNRWLSAAVESAVSAPGGPPVDLRTGYTAGPVRRVAEEP
;
A
#
# COMPACT_ATOMS: atom_id res chain seq x y z
N MET A 1 31.94 -32.78 -21.81
CA MET A 1 30.61 -33.23 -21.34
C MET A 1 30.31 -32.52 -20.04
N VAL A 2 29.61 -31.38 -20.09
CA VAL A 2 28.57 -30.87 -19.16
C VAL A 2 28.25 -29.43 -19.59
N MET A 3 27.24 -29.27 -20.46
CA MET A 3 26.68 -27.98 -20.87
C MET A 3 25.15 -28.08 -20.81
N THR A 4 24.59 -28.48 -19.67
CA THR A 4 23.14 -28.70 -19.53
C THR A 4 22.52 -28.11 -18.26
N GLU A 5 23.29 -27.60 -17.30
CA GLU A 5 22.72 -27.06 -16.05
C GLU A 5 22.21 -25.62 -16.14
N THR A 6 22.71 -24.80 -17.08
CA THR A 6 22.29 -23.39 -17.19
C THR A 6 20.89 -23.22 -17.79
N VAL A 7 20.51 -24.08 -18.74
CA VAL A 7 19.23 -23.94 -19.47
C VAL A 7 18.03 -24.28 -18.59
N SER A 8 18.19 -25.23 -17.66
CA SER A 8 17.12 -25.63 -16.74
C SER A 8 16.83 -24.58 -15.67
N ASN A 9 17.82 -23.74 -15.33
CA ASN A 9 17.68 -22.69 -14.31
C ASN A 9 16.99 -21.45 -14.90
N ALA A 10 17.37 -21.04 -16.12
CA ALA A 10 16.78 -19.87 -16.79
C ALA A 10 15.26 -19.98 -16.99
N TRP A 11 14.76 -21.16 -17.38
CA TRP A 11 13.32 -21.38 -17.60
C TRP A 11 12.51 -21.37 -16.30
N ASP A 12 13.16 -21.67 -15.16
CA ASP A 12 12.51 -21.61 -13.85
C ASP A 12 12.41 -20.17 -13.33
N VAL A 13 13.43 -19.34 -13.60
CA VAL A 13 13.42 -17.91 -13.27
C VAL A 13 12.34 -17.18 -14.08
N ASP A 14 12.29 -17.35 -15.40
CA ASP A 14 11.29 -16.69 -16.25
C ASP A 14 9.85 -17.00 -15.80
N ARG A 15 9.59 -18.27 -15.46
CA ARG A 15 8.29 -18.72 -14.94
C ARG A 15 7.95 -18.03 -13.61
N ARG A 16 8.93 -17.93 -12.72
CA ARG A 16 8.74 -17.34 -11.39
C ARG A 16 8.53 -15.83 -11.49
N VAL A 17 9.27 -15.16 -12.37
CA VAL A 17 9.06 -13.73 -12.70
C VAL A 17 7.63 -13.53 -13.18
N ALA A 18 7.15 -14.33 -14.14
CA ALA A 18 5.79 -14.23 -14.65
C ALA A 18 4.72 -14.49 -13.56
N GLU A 19 4.94 -15.46 -12.66
CA GLU A 19 4.05 -15.75 -11.53
C GLU A 19 3.92 -14.55 -10.59
N VAL A 20 5.04 -13.90 -10.29
CA VAL A 20 5.09 -12.73 -9.42
C VAL A 20 4.41 -11.54 -10.10
N LEU A 21 4.73 -11.24 -11.36
CA LEU A 21 4.14 -10.11 -12.08
C LEU A 21 2.62 -10.24 -12.26
N ALA A 22 2.10 -11.48 -12.30
CA ALA A 22 0.66 -11.76 -12.35
C ALA A 22 -0.07 -11.57 -11.01
N ALA A 23 0.66 -11.48 -9.89
CA ALA A 23 0.07 -11.26 -8.58
C ALA A 23 -0.43 -9.79 -8.42
N PRO A 24 -1.42 -9.54 -7.55
CA PRO A 24 -2.07 -8.24 -7.44
C PRO A 24 -1.25 -7.21 -6.62
N TYR A 25 -0.03 -6.92 -7.06
CA TYR A 25 0.82 -5.88 -6.48
C TYR A 25 0.26 -4.48 -6.73
N ALA A 26 0.38 -3.62 -5.71
CA ALA A 26 -0.15 -2.26 -5.77
C ALA A 26 0.80 -1.35 -6.57
N ARG A 27 0.29 -0.84 -7.69
CA ARG A 27 0.99 0.11 -8.56
C ARG A 27 0.38 1.50 -8.38
N VAL A 28 1.20 2.52 -8.19
CA VAL A 28 0.76 3.91 -8.02
C VAL A 28 1.34 4.76 -9.13
N LEU A 29 0.48 5.49 -9.84
CA LEU A 29 0.85 6.54 -10.78
C LEU A 29 0.67 7.90 -10.12
N ARG A 30 1.69 8.75 -10.21
CA ARG A 30 1.66 10.12 -9.71
C ARG A 30 2.04 11.08 -10.82
N ARG A 31 1.28 12.15 -10.95
CA ARG A 31 1.61 13.25 -11.87
C ARG A 31 2.40 14.30 -11.12
N ASP A 32 3.56 14.64 -11.66
CA ASP A 32 4.46 15.67 -11.14
C ASP A 32 4.57 16.81 -12.18
N GLU A 33 5.33 17.88 -11.88
CA GLU A 33 5.48 19.05 -12.76
C GLU A 33 6.11 18.69 -14.12
N ASP A 34 7.03 17.72 -14.12
CA ASP A 34 7.84 17.33 -15.28
C ASP A 34 7.38 16.04 -15.98
N GLY A 35 6.27 15.41 -15.53
CA GLY A 35 5.79 14.17 -16.12
C GLY A 35 4.93 13.30 -15.20
N VAL A 36 5.01 11.99 -15.40
CA VAL A 36 4.33 10.99 -14.58
C VAL A 36 5.34 9.99 -14.04
N SER A 37 5.29 9.76 -12.73
CA SER A 37 6.05 8.72 -12.05
C SER A 37 5.14 7.53 -11.73
N ALA A 38 5.71 6.33 -11.76
CA ALA A 38 5.03 5.08 -11.46
C ALA A 38 5.91 4.24 -10.52
N GLU A 39 5.33 3.61 -9.50
CA GLU A 39 6.06 2.80 -8.54
C GLU A 39 5.21 1.67 -7.97
N VAL A 40 5.88 0.59 -7.53
CA VAL A 40 5.26 -0.53 -6.82
C VAL A 40 5.48 -0.35 -5.33
N LEU A 41 4.41 -0.44 -4.54
CA LEU A 41 4.49 -0.20 -3.09
C LEU A 41 5.35 -1.23 -2.36
N GLU A 42 5.29 -2.46 -2.83
CA GLU A 42 5.89 -3.63 -2.20
C GLU A 42 7.36 -3.84 -2.59
N PHE A 43 7.83 -3.25 -3.68
CA PHE A 43 9.18 -3.44 -4.20
C PHE A 43 10.05 -2.20 -3.92
N PRO A 44 10.90 -2.23 -2.88
CA PRO A 44 11.73 -1.09 -2.53
C PRO A 44 12.61 -0.65 -3.70
N GLY A 45 12.50 0.62 -4.09
CA GLY A 45 13.31 1.21 -5.17
C GLY A 45 12.84 0.85 -6.58
N CYS A 46 11.73 0.12 -6.75
CA CYS A 46 11.16 -0.17 -8.06
C CYS A 46 10.22 0.96 -8.51
N TYR A 47 10.74 1.86 -9.34
CA TYR A 47 9.96 2.95 -9.92
C TYR A 47 10.41 3.25 -11.35
N SER A 48 9.55 3.95 -12.08
CA SER A 48 9.77 4.45 -13.42
C SER A 48 9.21 5.87 -13.52
N ALA A 49 9.70 6.64 -14.48
CA ALA A 49 9.17 7.95 -14.81
C ALA A 49 9.12 8.13 -16.33
N GLY A 50 8.06 8.79 -16.81
CA GLY A 50 7.85 9.06 -18.22
C GLY A 50 7.12 10.39 -18.44
N PRO A 51 7.07 10.87 -19.70
CA PRO A 51 6.34 12.10 -20.05
C PRO A 51 4.82 11.98 -19.83
N ASP A 52 4.29 10.76 -19.82
CA ASP A 52 2.88 10.45 -19.64
C ASP A 52 2.67 9.13 -18.87
N GLY A 53 1.43 8.87 -18.48
CA GLY A 53 1.05 7.68 -17.71
C GLY A 53 1.38 6.35 -18.39
N PRO A 54 1.05 6.16 -19.69
CA PRO A 54 1.45 4.98 -20.44
C PRO A 54 2.96 4.73 -20.44
N SER A 55 3.78 5.75 -20.70
CA SER A 55 5.24 5.61 -20.71
C SER A 55 5.80 5.25 -19.33
N ALA A 56 5.28 5.89 -18.28
CA ALA A 56 5.68 5.56 -16.91
C ALA A 56 5.27 4.12 -16.52
N TRP A 57 4.10 3.67 -16.98
CA TRP A 57 3.58 2.33 -16.75
C TRP A 57 4.40 1.25 -17.45
N GLU A 58 4.71 1.42 -18.73
CA GLU A 58 5.55 0.48 -19.49
C GLU A 58 6.92 0.32 -18.85
N GLY A 59 7.57 1.44 -18.51
CA GLY A 59 8.86 1.39 -17.80
C GLY A 59 8.76 0.78 -16.39
N LEU A 60 7.59 0.90 -15.72
CA LEU A 60 7.38 0.24 -14.44
C LEU A 60 7.30 -1.28 -14.58
N GLU A 61 6.60 -1.80 -15.60
CA GLU A 61 6.52 -3.25 -15.84
C GLU A 61 7.90 -3.84 -16.15
N GLU A 62 8.73 -3.14 -16.94
CA GLU A 62 10.12 -3.54 -17.18
C GLU A 62 10.95 -3.50 -15.88
N ALA A 63 10.84 -2.43 -15.10
CA ALA A 63 11.54 -2.30 -13.82
C ALA A 63 11.14 -3.40 -12.83
N MET A 64 9.86 -3.78 -12.80
CA MET A 64 9.36 -4.88 -11.96
C MET A 64 9.98 -6.22 -12.37
N ALA A 65 10.03 -6.52 -13.67
CA ALA A 65 10.63 -7.76 -14.16
C ALA A 65 12.10 -7.88 -13.75
N LEU A 66 12.89 -6.82 -13.99
CA LEU A 66 14.31 -6.76 -13.63
C LEU A 66 14.53 -6.84 -12.11
N TRP A 67 13.66 -6.18 -11.33
CA TRP A 67 13.73 -6.24 -9.87
C TRP A 67 13.51 -7.66 -9.37
N VAL A 68 12.47 -8.33 -9.86
CA VAL A 68 12.14 -9.72 -9.47
C VAL A 68 13.24 -10.69 -9.89
N GLU A 69 13.75 -10.57 -11.12
CA GLU A 69 14.88 -11.38 -11.61
C GLU A 69 16.10 -11.23 -10.70
N SER A 70 16.50 -10.00 -10.39
CA SER A 70 17.62 -9.70 -9.49
C SER A 70 17.44 -10.30 -8.09
N GLN A 71 16.23 -10.21 -7.52
CA GLN A 71 15.94 -10.81 -6.21
C GLN A 71 16.05 -12.34 -6.25
N LEU A 72 15.53 -12.98 -7.29
CA LEU A 72 15.62 -14.44 -7.47
C LEU A 72 17.07 -14.90 -7.66
N GLU A 73 17.87 -14.18 -8.45
CA GLU A 73 19.30 -14.47 -8.64
C GLU A 73 20.10 -14.36 -7.35
N GLN A 74 19.75 -13.38 -6.50
CA GLN A 74 20.36 -13.18 -5.19
C GLN A 74 19.80 -14.12 -4.10
N GLY A 75 18.84 -14.98 -4.44
CA GLY A 75 18.17 -15.87 -3.49
C GLY A 75 17.40 -15.13 -2.40
N GLN A 76 16.93 -13.91 -2.68
CA GLN A 76 16.14 -13.10 -1.77
C GLN A 76 14.64 -13.39 -1.93
N ASP A 77 13.91 -13.34 -0.82
CA ASP A 77 12.46 -13.48 -0.83
C ASP A 77 11.79 -12.24 -1.44
N ILE A 78 10.71 -12.48 -2.18
CA ILE A 78 9.87 -11.43 -2.76
C ILE A 78 8.72 -11.12 -1.80
N PRO A 79 8.55 -9.84 -1.38
CA PRO A 79 7.44 -9.46 -0.51
C PRO A 79 6.09 -9.81 -1.14
N PRO A 80 5.11 -10.35 -0.39
CA PRO A 80 3.79 -10.61 -0.92
C PRO A 80 3.00 -9.32 -1.16
N PRO A 81 1.99 -9.31 -2.05
CA PRO A 81 1.15 -8.14 -2.30
C PRO A 81 0.45 -7.63 -1.03
N LEU A 82 0.32 -6.30 -0.86
CA LEU A 82 -0.38 -5.69 0.28
C LEU A 82 -1.86 -6.10 0.33
N ALA A 83 -2.48 -6.30 -0.84
CA ALA A 83 -3.85 -6.80 -0.95
C ALA A 83 -4.02 -8.24 -0.41
N ALA A 84 -2.93 -8.99 -0.20
CA ALA A 84 -2.96 -10.29 0.45
C ALA A 84 -3.03 -10.18 1.99
N GLY A 85 -2.93 -8.97 2.55
CA GLY A 85 -3.11 -8.69 3.97
C GLY A 85 -4.54 -9.02 4.41
N ARG A 86 -4.77 -10.23 4.92
CA ARG A 86 -5.98 -10.59 5.66
C ARG A 86 -6.23 -9.54 6.75
N TYR A 87 -7.26 -8.69 6.59
CA TYR A 87 -7.67 -7.77 7.64
C TYR A 87 -8.26 -8.56 8.80
N GLN A 88 -7.50 -8.68 9.90
CA GLN A 88 -7.89 -9.50 11.05
C GLN A 88 -8.87 -8.80 12.01
N GLY A 89 -9.25 -7.55 11.73
CA GLY A 89 -10.21 -6.75 12.51
C GLY A 89 -9.77 -6.42 13.94
N ARG A 90 -8.60 -6.87 14.38
CA ARG A 90 -8.06 -6.66 15.72
C ARG A 90 -7.10 -5.48 15.72
N ILE A 91 -7.46 -4.42 16.43
CA ILE A 91 -6.65 -3.22 16.60
C ILE A 91 -6.30 -3.07 18.08
N SER A 92 -5.02 -3.04 18.41
CA SER A 92 -4.55 -2.74 19.77
C SER A 92 -4.28 -1.24 19.88
N LEU A 93 -5.21 -0.51 20.50
CA LEU A 93 -5.13 0.95 20.61
C LEU A 93 -4.72 1.39 22.02
N ARG A 94 -3.81 2.37 22.10
CA ARG A 94 -3.49 3.09 23.33
C ARG A 94 -4.23 4.42 23.34
N VAL A 95 -4.94 4.72 24.43
CA VAL A 95 -5.66 5.99 24.62
C VAL A 95 -5.34 6.58 25.98
N LEU A 96 -5.56 7.90 26.12
CA LEU A 96 -5.45 8.57 27.43
C LEU A 96 -6.53 8.04 28.40
N PRO A 97 -6.25 7.96 29.72
CA PRO A 97 -7.21 7.47 30.71
C PRO A 97 -8.54 8.22 30.69
N SER A 98 -8.52 9.54 30.48
CA SER A 98 -9.72 10.38 30.40
C SER A 98 -10.60 10.04 29.20
N VAL A 99 -9.99 9.75 28.04
CA VAL A 99 -10.70 9.35 26.82
C VAL A 99 -11.32 7.98 27.00
N HIS A 100 -10.57 7.02 27.57
CA HIS A 100 -11.09 5.70 27.89
C HIS A 100 -12.30 5.77 28.83
N ALA A 101 -12.19 6.54 29.92
CA ALA A 101 -13.28 6.71 30.89
C ALA A 101 -14.54 7.28 30.24
N ARG A 102 -14.38 8.33 29.42
CA ARG A 102 -15.51 8.94 28.72
C ARG A 102 -16.16 7.98 27.73
N ALA A 103 -15.38 7.25 26.94
CA ALA A 103 -15.90 6.28 25.99
C ALA A 103 -16.65 5.12 26.70
N ALA A 104 -16.12 4.63 27.82
CA ALA A 104 -16.76 3.59 28.61
C ALA A 104 -18.11 4.02 29.20
N LEU A 105 -18.21 5.27 29.68
CA LEU A 105 -19.47 5.82 30.19
C LEU A 105 -20.53 5.95 29.10
N ILE A 106 -20.14 6.43 27.91
CA ILE A 106 -21.05 6.57 26.77
C ILE A 106 -21.52 5.19 26.31
N ALA A 107 -20.60 4.23 26.14
CA ALA A 107 -20.95 2.87 25.75
C ALA A 107 -21.93 2.22 26.75
N ALA A 108 -21.71 2.41 28.05
CA ALA A 108 -22.61 1.93 29.09
C ALA A 108 -24.00 2.59 29.02
N ALA A 109 -24.07 3.90 28.79
CA ALA A 109 -25.33 4.63 28.63
C ALA A 109 -26.12 4.17 27.39
N GLU A 110 -25.42 3.80 26.33
CA GLU A 110 -25.99 3.24 25.09
C GLU A 110 -26.29 1.74 25.19
N GLY A 111 -25.91 1.07 26.28
CA GLY A 111 -26.12 -0.36 26.48
C GLY A 111 -25.27 -1.26 25.55
N VAL A 112 -24.13 -0.76 25.08
CA VAL A 112 -23.21 -1.48 24.19
C VAL A 112 -21.86 -1.72 24.84
N SER A 113 -21.09 -2.69 24.33
CA SER A 113 -19.71 -2.87 24.77
C SER A 113 -18.83 -1.73 24.28
N LEU A 114 -17.77 -1.42 25.04
CA LEU A 114 -16.79 -0.41 24.65
C LEU A 114 -16.20 -0.70 23.25
N ASN A 115 -15.89 -1.97 22.95
CA ASN A 115 -15.39 -2.34 21.62
C ASN A 115 -16.41 -2.05 20.52
N ARG A 116 -17.70 -2.34 20.74
CA ARG A 116 -18.76 -2.06 19.76
C ARG A 116 -18.91 -0.55 19.53
N TRP A 117 -18.86 0.24 20.59
CA TRP A 117 -18.92 1.69 20.49
C TRP A 117 -17.73 2.25 19.71
N LEU A 118 -16.51 1.76 20.00
CA LEU A 118 -15.30 2.14 19.27
C LEU A 118 -15.35 1.73 17.80
N SER A 119 -15.85 0.53 17.49
CA SER A 119 -16.04 0.08 16.11
C SER A 119 -16.97 1.00 15.34
N ALA A 120 -18.13 1.35 15.91
CA ALA A 120 -19.09 2.27 15.29
C ALA A 120 -18.50 3.67 15.06
N ALA A 121 -17.69 4.17 16.00
CA ALA A 121 -17.00 5.44 15.84
C ALA A 121 -15.98 5.41 14.67
N VAL A 122 -15.23 4.31 14.52
CA VAL A 122 -14.29 4.12 13.41
C VAL A 122 -15.03 3.99 12.08
N GLU A 123 -16.09 3.17 12.02
CA GLU A 123 -16.93 3.03 10.83
C GLU A 123 -17.53 4.37 10.38
N SER A 124 -18.07 5.15 11.33
CA SER A 124 -18.60 6.48 11.04
C SER A 124 -17.54 7.43 10.49
N ALA A 125 -16.31 7.35 10.97
CA ALA A 125 -15.21 8.19 10.48
C ALA A 125 -14.78 7.79 9.06
N VAL A 126 -14.78 6.48 8.76
CA VAL A 126 -14.39 5.95 7.44
C VAL A 126 -15.49 6.18 6.39
N SER A 127 -16.77 6.12 6.77
CA SER A 127 -17.91 6.25 5.85
C SER A 127 -18.38 7.69 5.61
N ALA A 128 -17.77 8.71 6.23
CA ALA A 128 -18.15 10.10 6.01
C ALA A 128 -17.84 10.54 4.56
N PRO A 129 -18.84 10.95 3.75
CA PRO A 129 -18.61 11.44 2.40
C PRO A 129 -17.82 12.76 2.45
N GLY A 130 -16.62 12.76 1.87
CA GLY A 130 -15.71 13.92 1.88
C GLY A 130 -14.39 13.72 2.63
N GLY A 131 -14.08 12.50 3.10
CA GLY A 131 -12.74 12.18 3.58
C GLY A 131 -11.68 12.37 2.47
N PRO A 132 -10.48 12.88 2.79
CA PRO A 132 -9.39 12.93 1.82
C PRO A 132 -9.11 11.52 1.29
N PRO A 133 -8.66 11.36 0.02
CA PRO A 133 -8.29 10.05 -0.50
C PRO A 133 -7.34 9.38 0.49
N VAL A 134 -7.73 8.20 0.97
CA VAL A 134 -6.92 7.42 1.91
C VAL A 134 -5.71 6.92 1.14
N ASP A 135 -4.54 7.49 1.41
CA ASP A 135 -3.28 6.97 0.90
C ASP A 135 -2.96 5.66 1.61
N LEU A 136 -3.17 4.55 0.90
CA LEU A 136 -2.95 3.20 1.40
C LEU A 136 -1.46 2.89 1.68
N ARG A 137 -0.53 3.79 1.29
CA ARG A 137 0.91 3.66 1.57
C ARG A 137 1.28 4.01 3.01
N THR A 138 0.59 4.96 3.62
CA THR A 138 1.04 5.60 4.87
C THR A 138 0.08 5.43 6.03
N GLY A 139 -1.16 4.95 5.79
CA GLY A 139 -2.18 4.85 6.83
C GLY A 139 -2.57 6.23 7.42
N TYR A 140 -2.21 7.33 6.76
CA TYR A 140 -2.45 8.69 7.21
C TYR A 140 -3.45 9.39 6.30
N THR A 141 -4.44 10.05 6.89
CA THR A 141 -5.30 10.99 6.16
C THR A 141 -4.52 12.29 5.94
N ALA A 142 -4.32 12.70 4.69
CA ALA A 142 -3.89 14.06 4.38
C ALA A 142 -4.92 15.04 4.96
N GLY A 143 -4.60 15.69 6.08
CA GLY A 143 -5.47 16.69 6.69
C GLY A 143 -5.78 17.83 5.71
N PRO A 144 -6.90 18.55 5.89
CA PRO A 144 -7.25 19.64 4.98
C PRO A 144 -6.11 20.68 4.98
N VAL A 145 -5.53 20.93 3.81
CA VAL A 145 -4.58 22.02 3.60
C VAL A 145 -5.33 23.31 3.94
N ARG A 146 -5.06 23.88 5.11
CA ARG A 146 -5.53 25.24 5.43
C ARG A 146 -4.93 26.13 4.36
N ARG A 147 -5.76 26.65 3.45
CA ARG A 147 -5.37 27.81 2.63
C ARG A 147 -5.04 28.91 3.63
N VAL A 148 -3.78 29.28 3.69
CA VAL A 148 -3.37 30.53 4.32
C VAL A 148 -4.07 31.61 3.51
N ALA A 149 -4.96 32.35 4.16
CA ALA A 149 -5.55 33.53 3.54
C ALA A 149 -4.40 34.49 3.26
N GLU A 150 -4.16 34.80 1.99
CA GLU A 150 -3.44 36.02 1.63
C GLU A 150 -4.33 37.18 2.10
N GLU A 151 -3.92 37.81 3.19
CA GLU A 151 -4.48 39.09 3.64
C GLU A 151 -3.83 40.24 2.84
N PRO A 152 -4.60 41.33 2.60
CA PRO A 152 -4.40 42.28 1.52
C PRO A 152 -3.22 43.25 1.67
#